data_AF-A0A2U2PLP3-F1
#
_entry.id   AF-A0A2U2PLP3-F1
#
_cell.length_a   1.000
_cell.length_b   1.000
_cell.length_c   1.000
_cell.angle_alpha   90.00
_cell.angle_beta   90.00
_cell.angle_gamma   90.00
#
_symmetry.space_group_name_H-M   'P 1'
#
loop_
_entity.id
_entity.type
_entity.pdbx_description
1 polymer ?
#
loop_
_entity_poly.entity_id
_entity_poly.type
_entity_poly.pdbx_seq_one_letter_code
_entity_poly.pdbx_strand_id
1 'polypeptide(L)' 'MNEQKKTIWGFLSGDGFFQPVRALTIAGLEYASKTKAELQGLLEEKVQQERYEECCIIRDELSRRN' A
#
# COMPACT_ATOMS: atom_id res chain seq x y z
N MET A 1 -14.19 -16.05 16.16
CA MET A 1 -13.58 -16.15 14.82
C MET A 1 -13.95 -14.85 14.10
N ASN A 2 -13.11 -13.82 14.20
CA ASN A 2 -13.43 -12.50 13.64
C ASN A 2 -13.01 -12.48 12.18
N GLU A 3 -13.98 -12.60 11.29
CA GLU A 3 -13.85 -12.40 9.85
C GLU A 3 -13.48 -10.93 9.63
N GLN A 4 -12.20 -10.64 9.37
CA GLN A 4 -11.78 -9.30 8.98
C GLN A 4 -12.40 -9.00 7.62
N LYS A 5 -13.50 -8.24 7.62
CA LYS A 5 -14.11 -7.69 6.40
C LYS A 5 -13.01 -6.96 5.63
N LYS A 6 -12.63 -7.50 4.47
CA LYS A 6 -11.65 -6.88 3.58
C LYS A 6 -12.26 -5.59 3.06
N THR A 7 -11.88 -4.44 3.63
CA THR A 7 -12.31 -3.13 3.15
C THR A 7 -11.76 -2.91 1.75
N ILE A 8 -12.66 -2.80 0.75
CA ILE A 8 -12.30 -2.58 -0.65
C ILE A 8 -12.38 -1.08 -0.92
N TRP A 9 -11.26 -0.49 -1.33
CA TRP A 9 -11.16 0.92 -1.70
C TRP A 9 -11.26 1.07 -3.22
N GLY A 10 -11.86 2.17 -3.68
CA GLY A 10 -12.11 2.39 -5.09
C GLY A 10 -12.61 3.80 -5.41
N PHE A 11 -12.73 4.11 -6.69
CA PHE A 11 -13.31 5.37 -7.16
C PHE A 11 -14.82 5.20 -7.32
N LEU A 12 -15.59 6.19 -6.85
CA LEU A 12 -17.02 6.28 -7.12
C LEU A 12 -17.24 7.36 -8.18
N SER A 13 -17.72 6.95 -9.34
CA SER A 13 -18.10 7.86 -10.42
C SER A 13 -19.44 8.53 -10.14
N GLY A 14 -19.69 9.68 -10.78
CA GLY A 14 -20.92 10.46 -10.59
C GLY A 14 -22.20 9.78 -11.06
N ASP A 15 -22.08 8.74 -11.90
CA ASP A 15 -23.16 7.85 -12.34
C ASP A 15 -23.46 6.70 -11.35
N GLY A 16 -22.75 6.65 -10.22
CA GLY A 16 -22.87 5.61 -9.21
C GLY A 16 -22.02 4.37 -9.48
N PHE A 17 -21.19 4.36 -10.54
CA PHE A 17 -20.29 3.24 -10.79
C PHE A 17 -19.12 3.23 -9.80
N PHE A 18 -18.95 2.12 -9.08
CA PHE A 18 -17.81 1.91 -8.19
C PHE A 18 -16.72 1.09 -8.89
N GLN A 19 -15.55 1.69 -9.08
CA GLN A 19 -14.37 1.03 -9.62
C GLN A 19 -13.41 0.63 -8.49
N PRO A 20 -13.34 -0.65 -8.12
CA PRO A 20 -12.41 -1.10 -7.08
C PRO A 20 -10.97 -0.96 -7.57
N VAL A 21 -10.13 -0.29 -6.77
CA VAL A 21 -8.70 -0.16 -7.06
C VAL A 21 -7.98 -1.25 -6.27
N ARG A 22 -7.63 -2.34 -6.96
CA ARG A 22 -6.94 -3.49 -6.34
C ARG A 22 -5.61 -3.12 -5.68
N ALA A 23 -4.98 -2.02 -6.10
CA ALA A 23 -3.75 -1.49 -5.53
C ALA A 23 -3.95 -0.70 -4.22
N LEU A 24 -5.17 -0.23 -3.93
CA LEU A 24 -5.49 0.48 -2.68
C LEU A 24 -5.82 -0.53 -1.59
N THR A 25 -4.80 -1.24 -1.14
CA THR A 25 -4.84 -1.83 0.20
C THR A 25 -4.51 -0.73 1.21
N ILE A 26 -5.07 -0.79 2.42
CA ILE A 26 -4.77 0.20 3.49
C ILE A 26 -3.25 0.31 3.68
N ALA A 27 -2.54 -0.83 3.62
CA ALA A 27 -1.09 -0.90 3.69
C ALA A 27 -0.40 -0.17 2.52
N GLY A 28 -0.86 -0.37 1.27
CA GLY A 28 -0.32 0.34 0.11
C GLY A 28 -0.54 1.85 0.13
N LEU A 29 -1.65 2.30 0.72
CA LEU A 29 -1.99 3.72 0.86
C LEU A 29 -1.02 4.45 1.79
N GLU A 30 -0.61 3.80 2.88
CA GLU A 30 0.38 4.35 3.82
C GLU A 30 1.70 4.67 3.13
N TYR A 31 2.12 3.84 2.17
CA TYR A 31 3.34 4.05 1.41
C TYR A 31 3.14 5.00 0.21
N ALA A 32 1.95 5.02 -0.39
CA ALA A 32 1.61 5.89 -1.51
C ALA A 32 1.77 7.39 -1.17
N SER A 33 1.45 7.81 0.07
CA SER A 33 1.59 9.21 0.48
C SER A 33 3.02 9.64 0.82
N LYS A 34 3.97 8.71 0.91
CA LYS A 34 5.36 9.00 1.33
C LYS A 34 6.23 9.36 0.14
N THR A 35 7.30 10.11 0.36
CA THR A 35 8.31 10.41 -0.64
C THR A 35 9.25 9.23 -0.88
N LYS A 36 10.01 9.25 -1.98
CA LYS A 36 10.98 8.19 -2.31
C LYS A 36 12.04 8.01 -1.22
N ALA A 37 12.54 9.11 -0.64
CA ALA A 37 13.53 9.07 0.44
C ALA A 37 12.95 8.44 1.72
N GLU A 38 11.71 8.78 2.08
CA GLU A 38 11.02 8.18 3.23
C GLU A 38 10.76 6.68 3.04
N LEU A 39 10.40 6.27 1.82
CA LEU A 39 10.22 4.85 1.49
C LEU A 39 11.53 4.06 1.58
N GLN A 40 12.66 4.66 1.21
CA GLN A 40 13.98 4.03 1.37
C GLN A 40 14.34 3.85 2.86
N GLY A 41 14.15 4.89 3.67
CA GLY A 41 14.39 4.80 5.12
C GLY A 41 13.49 3.77 5.80
N LEU A 42 12.21 3.70 5.41
CA LEU A 42 11.29 2.68 5.91
C LEU A 42 11.69 1.27 5.47
N LEU A 43 12.18 1.09 4.25
CA LEU A 43 12.64 -0.22 3.79
C LEU A 43 13.78 -0.72 4.68
N GLU A 44 14.77 0.13 4.99
CA GLU A 44 15.88 -0.22 5.87
C GLU A 44 15.40 -0.57 7.28
N GLU A 45 14.46 0.21 7.84
CA GLU A 45 13.87 -0.07 9.14
C GLU A 45 13.14 -1.42 9.18
N LYS A 46 12.34 -1.72 8.15
CA LYS A 46 11.58 -2.99 8.07
C LYS A 46 12.46 -4.21 7.84
N VAL A 47 13.58 -4.04 7.13
CA VAL A 47 14.62 -5.08 7.00
C VAL A 47 15.25 -5.39 8.35
N GLN A 48 15.59 -4.37 9.15
CA GLN A 48 16.13 -4.54 10.50
C GLN A 48 15.14 -5.24 11.44
N GLN A 49 13.84 -5.01 11.24
CA GLN A 49 12.76 -5.66 11.99
C GLN A 49 12.36 -7.02 11.44
N GLU A 50 13.03 -7.52 10.38
CA GLU A 50 12.72 -8.79 9.70
C GLU A 50 11.27 -8.87 9.17
N ARG A 51 10.62 -7.73 8.88
CA ARG A 51 9.22 -7.66 8.39
C ARG A 51 9.19 -7.70 6.86
N TYR A 52 9.60 -8.83 6.29
CA TYR A 52 9.82 -8.97 4.85
C TYR A 52 8.56 -8.77 3.99
N GLU A 53 7.38 -9.09 4.51
CA GLU A 53 6.11 -8.85 3.80
C GLU A 53 5.89 -7.36 3.53
N GLU A 54 6.20 -6.48 4.50
CA GLU A 54 6.14 -5.03 4.33
C GLU A 54 7.23 -4.53 3.37
N CYS A 55 8.43 -5.12 3.43
CA CYS A 55 9.51 -4.81 2.50
C CYS A 55 9.10 -5.04 1.04
N CYS A 56 8.33 -6.10 0.74
CA CYS A 56 7.81 -6.34 -0.60
C CYS A 56 6.89 -5.22 -1.07
N ILE A 57 5.98 -4.75 -0.21
CA ILE A 57 5.04 -3.68 -0.55
C ILE A 57 5.78 -2.36 -0.80
N ILE A 58 6.73 -2.01 0.06
CA ILE A 58 7.55 -0.79 -0.07
C ILE A 58 8.39 -0.85 -1.35
N ARG A 59 8.99 -2.01 -1.64
CA ARG A 59 9.77 -2.23 -2.87
C ARG A 59 8.89 -2.06 -4.12
N ASP A 60 7.71 -2.65 -4.14
CA ASP A 60 6.81 -2.57 -5.28
C ASP A 60 6.28 -1.13 -5.50
N GLU A 61 6.15 -0.34 -4.43
CA GLU A 61 5.86 1.09 -4.50
C GLU A 61 7.06 1.90 -5.04
N LEU A 62 8.28 1.61 -4.57
CA LEU A 62 9.51 2.23 -5.10
C LEU A 62 9.72 1.90 -6.59
N SER A 63 9.44 0.67 -7.01
CA SER A 63 9.52 0.24 -8.40
C SER A 63 8.49 0.91 -9.30
N ARG A 64 7.30 1.26 -8.80
CA ARG A 64 6.29 2.01 -9.57
C ARG A 64 6.66 3.48 -9.83
N ARG A 65 7.63 4.02 -9.09
CA ARG A 65 8.04 5.43 -9.13
C ARG A 65 9.36 5.69 -9.86
N ASN A 66 10.05 4.64 -10.27
CA ASN A 66 11.21 4.69 -11.18
C ASN A 66 10.74 4.47 -12.61
#